data_AF-A0A833M3D1-F1
#
_entry.id   AF-A0A833M3D1-F1
#
_cell.length_a   1.000
_cell.length_b   1.000
_cell.length_c   1.000
_cell.angle_alpha   90.00
_cell.angle_beta   90.00
_cell.angle_gamma   90.00
#
_symmetry.space_group_name_H-M   'P 1'
#
loop_
_entity.id
_entity.type
_entity.pdbx_description
1 polymer ?
#
loop_
_entity_poly.entity_id
_entity_poly.type
_entity_poly.pdbx_seq_one_letter_code
_entity_poly.pdbx_strand_id
1 'polypeptide(L)' 'MPETFDSQLAAQRLTQAWDEDITRQISDYIAIPAKSPAFAADWRELGHIETVVRRAASWAQA' A
#
# COMPACT_ATOMS: atom_id res chain seq x y z
N MET A 1 9.34 9.89 -33.25
CA MET A 1 9.97 10.86 -32.34
C MET A 1 10.12 10.18 -30.99
N PRO A 2 11.22 10.34 -30.24
CA PRO A 2 11.25 9.81 -28.89
C PRO A 2 10.17 10.54 -28.08
N GLU A 3 9.32 9.80 -27.38
CA GLU A 3 8.36 10.38 -26.45
C GLU A 3 9.15 11.05 -25.33
N THR A 4 9.16 12.39 -25.32
CA THR A 4 9.74 13.16 -24.23
C THR A 4 8.87 13.00 -23.01
N PHE A 5 9.49 12.78 -21.85
CA PHE A 5 8.78 12.71 -20.57
C PHE A 5 8.02 14.01 -20.30
N ASP A 6 6.69 13.90 -20.09
CA ASP A 6 5.84 14.99 -19.65
C ASP A 6 5.72 14.97 -18.12
N SER A 7 6.48 15.85 -17.47
CA SER A 7 6.50 15.97 -16.01
C SER A 7 5.19 16.50 -15.43
N GLN A 8 4.44 17.32 -16.19
CA GLN A 8 3.19 17.91 -15.72
C GLN A 8 2.09 16.86 -15.70
N LEU A 9 1.98 16.07 -16.77
CA LEU A 9 1.05 14.94 -16.82
C LEU A 9 1.38 13.88 -15.75
N ALA A 10 2.67 13.60 -15.54
CA ALA A 10 3.10 12.69 -14.49
C ALA A 10 2.67 13.18 -13.09
N ALA A 11 2.87 14.46 -12.78
CA ALA A 11 2.47 15.05 -11.51
C ALA A 11 0.95 14.99 -11.30
N GLN A 12 0.15 15.31 -12.32
CA GLN A 12 -1.32 15.24 -12.24
C GLN A 12 -1.81 13.82 -11.94
N ARG A 13 -1.25 12.81 -12.62
CA ARG A 13 -1.59 11.40 -12.39
C ARG A 13 -1.19 10.92 -11.00
N LEU A 14 -0.02 11.34 -10.52
CA LEU A 14 0.42 11.02 -9.17
C LEU A 14 -0.54 11.61 -8.13
N THR A 15 -0.87 12.90 -8.24
CA THR A 15 -1.83 13.55 -7.32
C THR A 15 -3.17 12.82 -7.31
N GLN A 16 -3.72 12.50 -8.49
CA GLN A 16 -4.98 11.78 -8.58
C GLN A 16 -4.92 10.39 -7.90
N ALA A 17 -3.86 9.62 -8.14
CA ALA A 17 -3.68 8.31 -7.50
C ALA A 17 -3.57 8.43 -5.96
N TRP A 18 -2.91 9.48 -5.47
CA TRP A 18 -2.81 9.76 -4.04
C TRP A 18 -4.15 10.08 -3.39
N ASP A 19 -4.95 10.92 -4.05
CA ASP A 19 -6.24 11.37 -3.54
C ASP A 19 -7.31 10.27 -3.61
N GLU A 20 -7.32 9.48 -4.68
CA GLU A 20 -8.39 8.50 -4.95
C GLU A 20 -8.15 7.13 -4.30
N ASP A 21 -6.89 6.72 -4.10
CA ASP A 21 -6.58 5.34 -3.71
C ASP A 21 -5.49 5.21 -2.64
N ILE A 22 -4.28 5.72 -2.88
CA ILE A 22 -3.11 5.41 -2.03
C ILE A 22 -3.37 5.79 -0.57
N THR A 23 -3.97 6.95 -0.31
CA THR A 23 -4.28 7.39 1.06
C THR A 23 -5.25 6.44 1.78
N ARG A 24 -6.24 5.91 1.06
CA ARG A 24 -7.18 4.90 1.60
C ARG A 24 -6.44 3.59 1.88
N GLN A 25 -5.61 3.11 0.95
CA GLN A 25 -4.86 1.86 1.13
C GLN A 25 -3.92 1.93 2.34
N ILE A 26 -3.23 3.07 2.53
CA ILE A 26 -2.40 3.30 3.71
C ILE A 26 -3.25 3.30 4.99
N SER A 27 -4.40 3.97 4.97
CA SER A 27 -5.33 4.00 6.11
C SER A 27 -5.82 2.60 6.50
N ASP A 28 -6.17 1.77 5.52
CA ASP A 28 -6.61 0.39 5.73
C ASP A 28 -5.46 -0.51 6.22
N TYR A 29 -4.24 -0.26 5.76
CA TYR A 29 -3.04 -0.96 6.20
C TYR A 29 -2.73 -0.68 7.68
N ILE A 30 -2.72 0.60 8.09
CA ILE A 30 -2.39 0.99 9.48
C ILE A 30 -3.45 0.53 10.49
N ALA A 31 -4.69 0.28 10.05
CA ALA A 31 -5.76 -0.22 10.91
C ALA A 31 -5.51 -1.66 11.37
N ILE A 32 -4.61 -2.41 10.72
CA ILE A 32 -4.26 -3.78 11.10
C ILE A 32 -3.05 -3.74 12.05
N PRO A 33 -3.15 -4.30 13.27
CA PRO A 33 -2.05 -4.30 14.24
C PRO A 33 -1.02 -5.38 13.91
N ALA A 34 -0.35 -5.26 12.76
CA ALA A 34 0.68 -6.17 12.26
C ALA A 34 2.02 -6.02 13.01
N LYS A 35 2.01 -6.35 14.31
CA LYS A 35 3.19 -6.31 15.17
C LYS A 35 4.22 -7.36 14.75
N SER A 36 5.50 -6.98 14.78
CA SER A 36 6.60 -7.87 14.43
C SER A 36 6.87 -8.93 15.53
N PRO A 37 7.63 -9.99 15.23
CA PRO A 37 7.93 -11.06 16.20
C PRO A 37 8.57 -10.56 17.51
N ALA A 38 9.26 -9.43 17.48
CA ALA A 38 9.87 -8.82 18.65
C ALA A 38 8.84 -8.18 19.62
N PHE A 39 7.63 -7.89 19.15
CA PHE A 39 6.59 -7.18 19.90
C PHE A 39 5.32 -8.01 20.16
N ALA A 40 5.17 -9.16 19.49
CA ALA A 40 4.08 -10.12 19.72
C ALA A 40 4.62 -11.54 19.51
N ALA A 41 4.70 -12.36 20.57
CA ALA A 41 5.22 -13.72 20.48
C ALA A 41 4.30 -14.65 19.67
N ASP A 42 3.00 -14.37 19.70
CA ASP A 42 1.90 -15.03 19.00
C ASP A 42 1.60 -14.41 17.62
N TRP A 43 2.49 -13.56 17.08
CA TRP A 43 2.27 -12.84 15.82
C TRP A 43 1.82 -13.72 14.63
N ARG A 44 2.33 -14.97 14.57
CA ARG A 44 1.96 -15.93 13.52
C ARG A 44 0.50 -16.37 13.65
N GLU A 45 0.06 -16.63 14.87
CA GLU A 45 -1.32 -17.06 15.16
C GLU A 45 -2.30 -15.92 14.91
N LEU A 46 -1.91 -14.68 15.22
CA LEU A 46 -2.70 -13.49 14.91
C LEU A 46 -2.89 -13.25 13.40
N GLY A 47 -1.96 -13.74 12.55
CA GLY A 47 -2.08 -13.70 11.09
C GLY A 47 -2.17 -12.30 10.46
N HIS A 48 -1.88 -11.25 11.24
CA HIS A 48 -1.99 -9.85 10.81
C HIS A 48 -0.96 -9.49 9.74
N ILE A 49 0.28 -9.99 9.87
CA ILE A 49 1.35 -9.79 8.88
C ILE A 49 0.95 -10.42 7.54
N GLU A 50 0.52 -11.69 7.53
CA GLU A 50 -0.03 -12.34 6.34
C GLU A 50 -1.17 -11.54 5.70
N THR A 51 -2.05 -10.99 6.54
CA THR A 51 -3.20 -10.22 6.06
C THR A 51 -2.78 -8.94 5.37
N VAL A 52 -1.88 -8.14 5.96
CA VAL A 52 -1.41 -6.90 5.33
C VAL A 52 -0.62 -7.16 4.05
N VAL A 53 0.23 -8.21 4.03
CA VAL A 53 1.01 -8.56 2.84
C VAL A 53 0.11 -8.99 1.69
N ARG A 54 -0.89 -9.85 1.94
CA ARG A 54 -1.85 -10.26 0.91
C ARG A 54 -2.65 -9.08 0.37
N ARG A 55 -3.14 -8.19 1.25
CA ARG A 55 -3.89 -6.99 0.82
C ARG A 55 -3.03 -6.08 -0.06
N ALA A 56 -1.79 -5.81 0.34
CA ALA A 56 -0.86 -5.01 -0.45
C ALA A 56 -0.55 -5.65 -1.81
N ALA A 57 -0.34 -6.98 -1.85
CA ALA A 57 -0.12 -7.71 -3.10
C ALA A 57 -1.34 -7.67 -4.02
N SER A 58 -2.55 -7.88 -3.48
CA SER A 58 -3.80 -7.75 -4.24
C SER A 58 -3.99 -6.35 -4.81
N TRP A 59 -3.67 -5.31 -4.05
CA TRP A 59 -3.73 -3.93 -4.53
C TRP A 59 -2.75 -3.66 -5.66
N ALA A 60 -1.49 -4.10 -5.53
CA ALA A 60 -0.47 -3.89 -6.55
C ALA A 60 -0.72 -4.67 -7.86
N GLN A 61 -1.57 -5.69 -7.81
CA GLN A 61 -1.94 -6.54 -8.95
C GLN A 61 -3.24 -6.11 -9.65
N ALA A 62 -4.01 -5.20 -9.04
CA ALA A 62 -5.25 -4.67 -9.59
C ALA A 62 -4.97 -3.64 -10.70
#